data_AF-A0A1Y2VI83-F1
#
_entry.id   AF-A0A1Y2VI83-F1
#
_cell.length_a   1.000
_cell.length_b   1.000
_cell.length_c   1.000
_cell.angle_alpha   90.00
_cell.angle_beta   90.00
_cell.angle_gamma   90.00
#
_symmetry.space_group_name_H-M   'P 1'
#
loop_
_entity.id
_entity.type
_entity.pdbx_description
1 polymer ?
#
loop_
_entity_poly.entity_id
_entity_poly.type
_entity_poly.pdbx_seq_one_letter_code
_entity_poly.pdbx_strand_id
1 'polypeptide(L)' 'MCDYDEFRFECNHSVCRLKSYCHFARNDPNHVCLGVKKLRDSWLQAGQLCEKCVEDGFRLVNGKIWAPPHRVR' A
#
# COMPACT_ATOMS: atom_id res chain seq x y z
N MET A 1 -18.13 -9.79 -2.20
CA MET A 1 -16.70 -9.58 -2.51
C MET A 1 -16.16 -8.56 -1.54
N CYS A 2 -14.95 -8.78 -1.01
CA CYS A 2 -14.32 -7.81 -0.12
C CYS A 2 -13.78 -6.65 -0.96
N ASP A 3 -13.97 -5.43 -0.46
CA ASP A 3 -13.52 -4.23 -1.12
C ASP A 3 -12.17 -3.78 -0.54
N TYR A 4 -11.28 -3.36 -1.42
CA TYR A 4 -9.95 -2.87 -1.09
C TYR A 4 -9.75 -1.50 -1.72
N ASP A 5 -8.96 -0.67 -1.05
CA ASP A 5 -8.43 0.57 -1.59
C ASP A 5 -6.92 0.40 -1.80
N GLU A 6 -6.41 0.91 -2.92
CA GLU A 6 -4.99 0.93 -3.26
C GLU A 6 -4.39 2.29 -2.88
N PHE A 7 -3.22 2.27 -2.27
CA PHE A 7 -2.43 3.44 -1.93
C PHE A 7 -1.14 3.39 -2.75
N ARG A 8 -0.96 4.33 -3.66
CA ARG A 8 0.20 4.45 -4.54
C ARG A 8 1.15 5.51 -4.01
N PHE A 9 2.45 5.28 -4.10
CA PHE A 9 3.49 6.18 -3.59
C PHE A 9 4.39 6.69 -4.71
N GLU A 10 5.13 7.77 -4.47
CA GLU A 10 6.04 8.38 -5.45
C GLU A 10 7.17 7.43 -5.88
N CYS A 11 7.52 6.47 -5.03
CA CYS A 11 8.50 5.42 -5.35
C CYS A 11 7.94 4.31 -6.27
N ASN A 12 6.77 4.50 -6.89
CA ASN A 12 6.09 3.51 -7.74
C ASN A 12 5.76 2.18 -7.04
N HIS A 13 5.71 2.20 -5.71
CA HIS A 13 5.17 1.11 -4.90
C HIS A 13 3.69 1.36 -4.62
N SER A 14 2.93 0.28 -4.41
CA SER A 14 1.55 0.38 -3.93
C SER A 14 1.24 -0.62 -2.83
N VAL A 15 0.26 -0.29 -2.01
CA VAL A 15 -0.25 -1.13 -0.92
C VAL A 15 -1.77 -1.16 -1.00
N CYS A 16 -2.34 -2.36 -0.97
CA CYS A 16 -3.80 -2.54 -0.91
C CYS A 16 -4.23 -2.72 0.55
N ARG A 17 -5.20 -1.95 1.00
CA ARG A 17 -5.83 -2.09 2.32
C ARG A 17 -7.29 -2.47 2.17
N LEU A 18 -7.77 -3.31 3.08
CA LEU A 18 -9.16 -3.71 3.10
C LEU A 18 -10.04 -2.51 3.49
N LYS A 19 -10.98 -2.16 2.63
CA LYS A 19 -12.00 -1.12 2.85
C LYS A 19 -13.23 -1.70 3.53
N SER A 20 -13.71 -2.86 3.05
CA SER A 20 -14.89 -3.52 3.61
C SER A 20 -14.85 -5.03 3.41
N TYR A 21 -15.39 -5.76 4.39
CA TYR A 21 -15.63 -7.20 4.27
C TYR A 21 -16.89 -7.47 3.46
N CYS A 22 -16.88 -8.56 2.68
CA CYS A 22 -18.11 -9.11 2.11
C CYS A 22 -19.00 -9.73 3.21
N HIS A 23 -20.27 -10.02 2.87
CA HIS A 23 -21.21 -10.65 3.79
C HIS A 23 -20.65 -11.93 4.44
N PHE A 24 -20.00 -12.80 3.67
CA PHE A 24 -19.41 -14.04 4.19
C PHE A 24 -18.23 -13.77 5.13
N ALA A 25 -17.23 -13.00 4.67
CA ALA A 25 -16.03 -12.71 5.45
C ALA A 25 -16.34 -11.86 6.70
N ARG A 26 -17.40 -11.04 6.68
CA ARG A 26 -17.83 -10.27 7.86
C ARG A 26 -18.30 -11.17 9.00
N ASN A 27 -18.88 -12.32 8.66
CA ASN A 27 -19.47 -13.25 9.63
C ASN A 27 -18.56 -14.45 9.95
N ASP A 28 -17.47 -14.64 9.21
CA ASP A 28 -16.46 -15.66 9.50
C ASP A 28 -15.56 -15.20 10.66
N PRO A 29 -15.33 -16.01 11.71
CA PRO A 29 -14.49 -15.64 12.86
C PRO A 29 -13.06 -15.26 12.50
N ASN A 30 -12.52 -15.82 11.42
CA ASN A 30 -11.17 -15.53 10.93
C ASN A 30 -11.18 -14.50 9.80
N HIS A 31 -12.34 -13.94 9.47
CA HIS A 31 -12.59 -13.03 8.36
C HIS A 31 -12.08 -13.53 7.00
N VAL A 32 -12.10 -14.85 6.79
CA VAL A 32 -11.56 -15.47 5.58
C VAL A 32 -12.45 -15.12 4.39
N CYS A 33 -11.81 -14.65 3.31
CA CYS A 33 -12.46 -14.39 2.03
C CYS A 33 -11.81 -15.23 0.93
N LEU A 34 -12.49 -16.29 0.50
CA LEU A 34 -12.08 -17.14 -0.63
C LEU A 34 -12.62 -16.66 -1.99
N GLY A 35 -13.47 -15.63 -1.99
CA GLY A 35 -14.03 -15.04 -3.19
C GLY A 35 -13.15 -13.94 -3.81
N VAL A 36 -13.57 -13.47 -4.98
CA VAL A 36 -12.90 -12.36 -5.69
C VAL A 36 -12.86 -11.10 -4.81
N LYS A 37 -11.72 -10.41 -4.87
CA LYS A 37 -11.48 -9.12 -4.22
C LYS A 37 -11.70 -8.00 -5.23
N LYS A 38 -12.36 -6.91 -4.80
CA LYS A 38 -12.58 -5.74 -5.66
C LYS A 38 -11.71 -4.59 -5.21
N LEU A 39 -10.96 -4.01 -6.14
CA LEU A 39 -10.33 -2.72 -5.92
C LEU A 39 -11.37 -1.63 -6.20
N ARG A 40 -11.62 -0.75 -5.23
CA ARG A 40 -12.61 0.33 -5.35
C ARG A 40 -11.95 1.61 -5.79
N ASP A 41 -11.02 2.08 -4.98
CA ASP A 41 -10.36 3.35 -5.19
C ASP A 41 -8.84 3.17 -5.19
N SER A 42 -8.16 4.05 -5.94
CA SER A 42 -6.70 4.14 -5.97
C SER A 42 -6.30 5.56 -5.58
N TRP A 43 -5.56 5.69 -4.49
CA TRP A 43 -5.15 6.96 -3.91
C TRP A 43 -3.65 7.16 -4.08
N LEU A 44 -3.27 8.21 -4.80
CA LEU A 44 -1.87 8.66 -4.82
C LEU A 44 -1.56 9.37 -3.51
N GLN A 45 -0.64 8.81 -2.73
CA GLN A 45 -0.03 9.45 -1.57
C GLN A 45 1.03 10.42 -2.06
N ALA A 46 0.57 11.54 -2.60
CA ALA A 46 1.43 12.55 -3.19
C ALA A 46 2.44 13.05 -2.14
N GLY A 47 3.72 13.10 -2.52
CA GLY A 47 4.77 13.53 -1.62
C GLY A 47 5.18 12.50 -0.55
N GLN A 48 4.70 11.25 -0.64
CA GLN A 48 5.05 10.19 0.31
C GLN A 48 5.78 9.03 -0.38
N LEU A 49 6.72 8.42 0.35
CA LEU A 49 7.35 7.16 -0.01
C LEU A 49 6.67 6.02 0.75
N CYS A 50 6.75 4.80 0.23
CA CYS A 50 6.29 3.64 0.98
C CYS A 50 7.21 3.37 2.18
N GLU A 51 6.67 2.69 3.20
CA GLU A 51 7.39 2.36 4.45
C GLU A 51 8.73 1.67 4.18
N LYS A 52 8.78 0.72 3.24
CA LYS A 52 10.03 0.03 2.86
C LYS A 52 11.10 0.98 2.31
N CYS A 53 10.73 1.92 1.44
CA CYS A 53 11.68 2.90 0.92
C CYS A 53 12.19 3.83 2.03
N VAL A 54 11.32 4.21 2.97
CA VAL A 54 11.73 5.02 4.13
C VAL A 54 12.69 4.22 5.03
N GLU A 55 12.40 2.96 5.31
CA GLU A 55 13.26 2.04 6.08
C GLU A 55 14.61 1.78 5.41
N ASP A 56 14.62 1.70 4.07
CA ASP A 56 15.86 1.60 3.29
C ASP A 56 16.66 2.89 3.27
N GLY A 57 16.13 4.00 3.79
CA GLY A 57 16.81 5.29 3.90
C GLY A 57 16.61 6.20 2.70
N PHE A 58 15.66 5.88 1.80
CA PHE A 58 15.27 6.80 0.73
C PHE A 58 14.48 7.96 1.32
N ARG A 59 14.66 9.15 0.73
CA ARG A 59 13.95 10.37 1.13
C ARG A 59 13.41 11.10 -0.09
N LEU A 60 12.22 11.67 0.04
CA LEU A 60 11.65 12.55 -0.98
C LEU A 60 11.97 14.00 -0.62
N VAL A 61 12.73 14.69 -1.49
CA VAL A 61 13.08 16.10 -1.31
C VAL A 61 12.77 16.84 -2.60
N ASN A 62 11.89 17.84 -2.53
CA ASN A 62 11.44 18.63 -3.70
C ASN A 62 10.97 17.77 -4.88
N GLY A 63 10.21 16.71 -4.61
CA GLY A 63 9.69 15.79 -5.63
C GLY A 63 10.73 14.84 -6.25
N LYS A 64 11.97 14.83 -5.76
CA LYS A 64 13.02 13.89 -6.18
C LYS A 64 13.33 12.90 -5.08
N ILE A 65 13.43 11.63 -5.45
CA ILE A 65 13.82 10.55 -4.53
C ILE A 65 15.34 10.52 -4.44
N TRP A 66 15.86 10.64 -3.23
CA TRP A 66 17.29 10.53 -2.94
C TRP A 66 17.57 9.18 -2.31
N ALA A 67 18.56 8.48 -2.87
CA ALA A 67 19.09 7.27 -2.28
C ALA A 67 19.97 7.61 -1.05
N PRO A 68 20.01 6.73 -0.04
CA PRO A 68 20.99 6.84 1.03
C PRO A 68 22.42 6.68 0.45
N PRO A 69 23.44 7.30 1.08
CA PRO A 69 24.83 7.00 0.74
C PRO A 69 25.08 5.49 0.91
N HIS A 70 25.63 4.86 -0.13
CA HIS A 70 25.76 3.41 -0.32
C HIS A 70 25.71 2.56 0.97
N ARG A 71 24.71 1.67 1.08
CA ARG A 71 24.85 0.46 1.90
C ARG A 71 25.98 -0.36 1.28
N VAL A 72 27.19 -0.25 1.83
CA VAL A 72 28.26 -1.22 1.58
C VAL A 72 27.67 -2.58 1.99
N ARG A 73 27.52 -3.48 1.03
CA ARG A 73 27.11 -4.86 1.29
C ARG A 73 28.18 -5.58 2.10
#